data_AF-A0A954FPC4-F1
#
_entry.id   AF-A0A954FPC4-F1
#
_cell.length_a   1.000
_cell.length_b   1.000
_cell.length_c   1.000
_cell.angle_alpha   90.00
_cell.angle_beta   90.00
_cell.angle_gamma   90.00
#
_symmetry.space_group_name_H-M   'P 1'
#
loop_
_entity.id
_entity.type
_entity.pdbx_description
1 polymer ?
#
loop_
_entity_poly.entity_id
_entity_poly.type
_entity_poly.pdbx_seq_one_letter_code
_entity_poly.pdbx_strand_id
1 'polypeptide(L)'
;EQIAKRVPNFEQNWRAQMYLFRARFDANVQAEARAQKLHEAEAYAALSRAPDVGVKTAIQQARAALAKADKPAAPEIRSGIEALGPMLLKSIGYQLSVEAPYLAKNPERSAMLDWLDQPLNDRPWLEQRFQAILALDDDAEQLARIDTIVNWENPGPGGFYDNLGAVGEFSHVVYQRSWEEDPSGNHTARVAFPNYKADAKTISAQTSQAEATNMIFKEEVARLDGAHLGRQELRYSWQSQITTLYGTPLKMRYEGLDPNARYRLKVTYAGRFRPTMTLTANDEFGIHGPVPQPDPIWPVSYYLPQNATRSGTLTVEWNLVDGRGCMVAEVWLIKIDDSGH
;
A
#
# COMPACT_ATOMS: atom_id res chain seq x y z
N GLU A 1 -8.56 8.01 -29.27
CA GLU A 1 -8.55 8.92 -30.44
C GLU A 1 -9.51 8.59 -31.59
N GLN A 2 -9.48 7.40 -32.21
CA GLN A 2 -10.31 7.10 -33.39
C GLN A 2 -11.83 7.31 -33.17
N ILE A 3 -12.34 7.05 -31.96
CA ILE A 3 -13.75 7.22 -31.63
C ILE A 3 -14.23 8.67 -31.80
N ALA A 4 -13.40 9.67 -31.49
CA ALA A 4 -13.74 11.08 -31.67
C ALA A 4 -13.86 11.46 -33.15
N LYS A 5 -13.13 10.78 -34.04
CA LYS A 5 -13.18 11.00 -35.49
C LYS A 5 -14.37 10.29 -36.16
N ARG A 6 -14.74 9.11 -35.64
CA ARG A 6 -15.77 8.25 -36.24
C ARG A 6 -17.19 8.62 -35.82
N VAL A 7 -17.37 9.21 -34.65
CA VAL A 7 -18.68 9.54 -34.10
C VAL A 7 -19.09 10.94 -34.54
N PRO A 8 -20.16 11.10 -35.35
CA PRO A 8 -20.69 12.42 -35.69
C PRO A 8 -21.13 13.17 -34.43
N ASN A 9 -20.93 14.49 -34.43
CA ASN A 9 -21.27 15.36 -33.29
C ASN A 9 -20.69 14.85 -31.96
N PHE A 10 -19.42 14.40 -31.96
CA PHE A 10 -18.74 13.87 -30.78
C PHE A 10 -18.88 14.77 -29.55
N GLU A 11 -18.84 16.10 -29.72
CA GLU A 11 -19.04 17.12 -28.69
C GLU A 11 -20.39 17.02 -27.94
N GLN A 12 -21.37 16.33 -28.50
CA GLN A 12 -22.70 16.11 -27.92
C GLN A 12 -22.96 14.63 -27.59
N ASN A 13 -22.01 13.74 -27.92
CA ASN A 13 -22.15 12.30 -27.70
C ASN A 13 -21.42 11.87 -26.43
N TRP A 14 -22.11 11.98 -25.30
CA TRP A 14 -21.55 11.65 -23.99
C TRP A 14 -21.03 10.20 -23.88
N ARG A 15 -21.64 9.24 -24.58
CA ARG A 15 -21.16 7.84 -24.55
C ARG A 15 -19.78 7.73 -25.17
N ALA A 16 -19.60 8.34 -26.34
CA ALA A 16 -18.30 8.38 -27.01
C ALA A 16 -17.25 9.15 -26.19
N GLN A 17 -17.66 10.26 -25.57
CA GLN A 17 -16.80 11.04 -24.67
C GLN A 17 -16.34 10.21 -23.47
N MET A 18 -17.25 9.46 -22.83
CA MET A 18 -16.92 8.60 -21.68
C MET A 18 -15.94 7.49 -22.07
N TYR A 19 -16.13 6.83 -23.21
CA TYR A 19 -15.18 5.82 -23.69
C TYR A 19 -13.79 6.42 -23.94
N LEU A 20 -13.72 7.60 -24.57
CA LEU A 20 -12.45 8.27 -24.79
C LEU A 20 -11.80 8.72 -23.49
N PHE A 21 -12.58 9.28 -22.57
CA PHE A 21 -12.12 9.69 -21.25
C PHE A 21 -11.53 8.51 -20.49
N ARG A 22 -12.26 7.38 -20.42
CA ARG A 22 -11.78 6.18 -19.73
C ARG A 22 -10.48 5.65 -20.34
N ALA A 23 -10.42 5.56 -21.68
CA ALA A 23 -9.23 5.09 -22.37
C ALA A 23 -8.02 6.01 -22.13
N ARG A 24 -8.20 7.33 -22.15
CA ARG A 24 -7.13 8.29 -21.86
C ARG A 24 -6.71 8.23 -20.39
N PHE A 25 -7.67 8.12 -19.46
CA PHE A 25 -7.40 8.01 -18.03
C PHE A 25 -6.57 6.77 -17.72
N ASP A 26 -6.97 5.60 -18.23
CA ASP A 26 -6.22 4.35 -18.06
C ASP A 26 -4.81 4.45 -18.67
N ALA A 27 -4.69 5.03 -19.86
CA ALA A 27 -3.39 5.24 -20.51
C ALA A 27 -2.49 6.20 -19.72
N ASN A 28 -3.06 7.27 -19.14
CA ASN A 28 -2.35 8.22 -18.29
C ASN A 28 -1.83 7.53 -17.02
N VAL A 29 -2.71 6.83 -16.28
CA VAL A 29 -2.32 6.09 -15.06
C VAL A 29 -1.24 5.06 -15.36
N GLN A 30 -1.32 4.34 -16.49
CA GLN A 30 -0.27 3.39 -16.89
C GLN A 30 1.05 4.07 -17.27
N ALA A 31 1.03 5.27 -17.85
CA ALA A 31 2.24 6.04 -18.16
C ALA A 31 2.89 6.54 -16.86
N GLU A 32 2.10 7.12 -15.97
CA GLU A 32 2.53 7.58 -14.65
C GLU A 32 3.12 6.45 -13.81
N ALA A 33 2.41 5.32 -13.68
CA ALA A 33 2.88 4.17 -12.89
C ALA A 33 4.23 3.64 -13.40
N ARG A 34 4.43 3.59 -14.73
CA ARG A 34 5.71 3.15 -15.32
C ARG A 34 6.83 4.14 -15.06
N ALA A 35 6.58 5.44 -15.24
CA ALA A 35 7.58 6.48 -14.99
C ALA A 35 7.95 6.55 -13.50
N GLN A 36 6.96 6.59 -12.62
CA GLN A 36 7.14 6.71 -11.17
C GLN A 36 7.81 5.48 -10.56
N LYS A 37 7.60 4.28 -11.11
CA LYS A 37 8.37 3.07 -10.74
C LYS A 37 9.87 3.22 -11.03
N LEU A 38 10.24 3.84 -12.16
CA LEU A 38 11.64 4.11 -12.49
C LEU A 38 12.23 5.18 -11.56
N HIS A 39 11.48 6.24 -11.28
CA HIS A 39 11.90 7.30 -10.35
C HIS A 39 12.11 6.77 -8.92
N GLU A 40 11.24 5.86 -8.47
CA GLU A 40 11.42 5.19 -7.19
C GLU A 40 12.66 4.30 -7.19
N ALA A 41 12.88 3.49 -8.22
CA ALA A 41 14.09 2.66 -8.32
C ALA A 41 15.38 3.50 -8.29
N GLU A 42 15.40 4.65 -8.97
CA GLU A 42 16.50 5.61 -8.89
C GLU A 42 16.68 6.18 -7.47
N ALA A 43 15.58 6.44 -6.76
CA ALA A 43 15.61 6.92 -5.38
C ALA A 43 16.20 5.87 -4.43
N TYR A 44 15.78 4.60 -4.54
CA TYR A 44 16.35 3.50 -3.76
C TYR A 44 17.83 3.27 -4.10
N ALA A 45 18.23 3.40 -5.36
CA ALA A 45 19.64 3.34 -5.77
C ALA A 45 20.48 4.49 -5.20
N ALA A 46 19.90 5.68 -5.05
CA ALA A 46 20.57 6.80 -4.36
C ALA A 46 20.69 6.54 -2.84
N LEU A 47 19.64 6.00 -2.22
CA LEU A 47 19.64 5.66 -0.79
C LEU A 47 20.67 4.59 -0.44
N SER A 48 20.83 3.56 -1.28
CA SER A 48 21.83 2.49 -1.05
C SER A 48 23.27 2.99 -1.07
N ARG A 49 23.53 4.17 -1.63
CA ARG A 49 24.84 4.85 -1.64
C ARG A 49 25.11 5.67 -0.39
N ALA A 50 24.16 5.77 0.55
CA ALA A 50 24.31 6.57 1.77
C ALA A 50 25.61 6.29 2.57
N PRO A 51 26.11 5.04 2.69
CA PRO A 51 27.39 4.78 3.34
C PRO A 51 28.59 5.42 2.64
N ASP A 52 28.51 5.62 1.32
CA ASP A 52 29.62 6.16 0.51
C ASP A 52 29.57 7.69 0.40
N VAL A 53 28.38 8.27 0.28
CA VAL A 53 28.19 9.70 -0.04
C VAL A 53 27.62 10.54 1.10
N GLY A 54 27.27 9.89 2.21
CA GLY A 54 26.60 10.47 3.37
C GLY A 54 25.07 10.52 3.21
N VAL A 55 24.37 10.36 4.35
CA VAL A 55 22.90 10.32 4.47
C VAL A 55 22.23 11.50 3.77
N LYS A 56 22.68 12.72 4.08
CA LYS A 56 22.07 13.95 3.54
C LYS A 56 22.15 14.01 2.02
N THR A 57 23.29 13.65 1.44
CA THR A 57 23.50 13.64 -0.02
C THR A 57 22.64 12.57 -0.68
N ALA A 58 22.60 11.36 -0.12
CA ALA A 58 21.78 10.27 -0.62
C ALA A 58 20.28 10.62 -0.61
N ILE A 59 19.78 11.20 0.49
CA ILE A 59 18.39 11.68 0.58
C ILE A 59 18.10 12.79 -0.43
N GLN A 60 19.02 13.74 -0.62
CA GLN A 60 18.85 14.81 -1.61
C GLN A 60 18.74 14.25 -3.04
N GLN A 61 19.57 13.27 -3.38
CA GLN A 61 19.53 12.59 -4.67
C GLN A 61 18.24 11.78 -4.84
N ALA A 62 17.79 11.08 -3.79
CA ALA A 62 16.52 10.36 -3.78
C ALA A 62 15.33 11.30 -4.01
N ARG A 63 15.28 12.45 -3.31
CA ARG A 63 14.27 13.49 -3.53
C ARG A 63 14.28 14.02 -4.96
N ALA A 64 15.46 14.25 -5.53
CA ALA A 64 15.58 14.71 -6.91
C ALA A 64 15.08 13.68 -7.93
N ALA A 65 15.27 12.38 -7.66
CA ALA A 65 14.70 11.31 -8.48
C ALA A 65 13.16 11.31 -8.39
N LEU A 66 12.61 11.33 -7.18
CA LEU A 66 11.15 11.33 -6.94
C LEU A 66 10.45 12.58 -7.52
N ALA A 67 11.09 13.75 -7.46
CA ALA A 67 10.57 15.00 -8.00
C ALA A 67 10.40 15.02 -9.53
N LYS A 68 10.98 14.05 -10.25
CA LYS A 68 10.73 13.91 -11.70
C LYS A 68 9.25 13.68 -12.02
N ALA A 69 8.49 13.10 -11.08
CA ALA A 69 7.05 12.89 -11.18
C ALA A 69 6.23 14.19 -11.14
N ASP A 70 6.82 15.34 -10.80
CA ASP A 70 6.14 16.65 -10.85
C ASP A 70 5.85 17.09 -12.30
N LYS A 71 6.37 16.35 -13.29
CA LYS A 71 6.07 16.52 -14.71
C LYS A 71 5.27 15.31 -15.20
N PRO A 72 4.10 15.52 -15.85
CA PRO A 72 3.32 14.40 -16.36
C PRO A 72 4.11 13.54 -17.33
N ALA A 73 4.02 12.21 -17.18
CA ALA A 73 4.67 11.23 -18.05
C ALA A 73 4.07 11.22 -19.47
N ALA A 74 2.80 11.64 -19.61
CA ALA A 74 2.09 11.73 -20.89
C ALA A 74 1.29 13.04 -20.99
N PRO A 75 1.96 14.20 -21.18
CA PRO A 75 1.33 15.51 -21.07
C PRO A 75 0.20 15.73 -22.08
N GLU A 76 0.27 15.17 -23.28
CA GLU A 76 -0.79 15.26 -24.29
C GLU A 76 -2.03 14.45 -23.89
N ILE A 77 -1.83 13.27 -23.28
CA ILE A 77 -2.95 12.45 -22.77
C ILE A 77 -3.60 13.16 -21.59
N ARG A 78 -2.80 13.68 -20.64
CA ARG A 78 -3.27 14.46 -19.49
C ARG A 78 -4.11 15.66 -19.92
N SER A 79 -3.59 16.48 -20.83
CA SER A 79 -4.32 17.63 -21.38
C SER A 79 -5.61 17.20 -22.09
N GLY A 80 -5.58 16.05 -22.77
CA GLY A 80 -6.76 15.46 -23.41
C GLY A 80 -7.83 14.98 -22.42
N ILE A 81 -7.47 14.55 -21.22
CA ILE A 81 -8.43 14.20 -20.16
C ILE A 81 -9.12 15.47 -19.66
N GLU A 82 -8.36 16.53 -19.40
CA GLU A 82 -8.88 17.83 -18.94
C GLU A 82 -9.83 18.45 -19.94
N ALA A 83 -9.48 18.41 -21.23
CA ALA A 83 -10.32 18.93 -22.31
C ALA A 83 -11.68 18.21 -22.40
N LEU A 84 -11.73 16.91 -22.08
CA LEU A 84 -12.98 16.13 -22.06
C LEU A 84 -13.87 16.46 -20.87
N GLY A 85 -13.30 16.99 -19.78
CA GLY A 85 -14.03 17.26 -18.55
C GLY A 85 -15.21 18.22 -18.75
N PRO A 86 -15.01 19.44 -19.29
CA PRO A 86 -16.10 20.38 -19.58
C PRO A 86 -17.11 19.83 -20.60
N MET A 87 -16.67 19.01 -21.56
CA MET A 87 -17.57 18.38 -22.53
C MET A 87 -18.52 17.39 -21.85
N LEU A 88 -18.00 16.55 -20.96
CA LEU A 88 -18.77 15.58 -20.17
C LEU A 88 -19.68 16.26 -19.15
N LEU A 89 -19.22 17.35 -18.52
CA LEU A 89 -20.07 18.17 -17.66
C LEU A 89 -21.24 18.75 -18.45
N LYS A 90 -21.00 19.30 -19.64
CA LYS A 90 -22.05 19.85 -20.50
C LYS A 90 -23.01 18.79 -21.04
N SER A 91 -22.51 17.62 -21.42
CA SER A 91 -23.30 16.61 -22.13
C SER A 91 -24.15 15.74 -21.21
N ILE A 92 -23.68 15.43 -19.99
CA ILE A 92 -24.39 14.56 -19.03
C ILE A 92 -24.32 15.04 -17.57
N GLY A 93 -23.69 16.18 -17.28
CA GLY A 93 -23.52 16.64 -15.91
C GLY A 93 -22.48 15.84 -15.13
N TYR A 94 -21.47 15.25 -15.79
CA TYR A 94 -20.48 14.44 -15.09
C TYR A 94 -19.60 15.31 -14.17
N GLN A 95 -19.75 15.12 -12.85
CA GLN A 95 -19.03 15.84 -11.81
C GLN A 95 -17.64 15.21 -11.55
N LEU A 96 -16.65 15.59 -12.35
CA LEU A 96 -15.31 14.98 -12.35
C LEU A 96 -14.34 15.56 -11.31
N SER A 97 -14.75 16.55 -10.52
CA SER A 97 -13.97 17.19 -9.45
C SER A 97 -14.91 17.72 -8.37
N VAL A 98 -14.44 17.86 -7.13
CA VAL A 98 -15.16 18.59 -6.07
C VAL A 98 -15.14 20.10 -6.31
N GLU A 99 -14.15 20.60 -7.05
CA GLU A 99 -13.99 22.00 -7.36
C GLU A 99 -14.96 22.46 -8.45
N ALA A 100 -15.20 23.77 -8.52
CA ALA A 100 -15.93 24.37 -9.62
C ALA A 100 -15.23 24.07 -10.96
N PRO A 101 -15.96 23.82 -12.06
CA PRO A 101 -17.42 23.87 -12.20
C PRO A 101 -18.17 22.56 -11.90
N TYR A 102 -17.48 21.50 -11.46
CA TYR A 102 -18.03 20.15 -11.35
C TYR A 102 -18.83 19.92 -10.06
N LEU A 103 -18.32 20.43 -8.93
CA LEU A 103 -19.01 20.44 -7.64
C LEU A 103 -19.49 19.04 -7.19
N ALA A 104 -18.65 18.01 -7.41
CA ALA A 104 -18.90 16.68 -6.87
C ALA A 104 -19.00 16.76 -5.34
N LYS A 105 -19.85 15.91 -4.74
CA LYS A 105 -20.11 15.95 -3.29
C LYS A 105 -18.83 15.77 -2.45
N ASN A 106 -17.94 14.89 -2.89
CA ASN A 106 -16.67 14.59 -2.26
C ASN A 106 -15.77 13.77 -3.21
N PRO A 107 -14.47 13.62 -2.89
CA PRO A 107 -13.52 12.97 -3.79
C PRO A 107 -13.85 11.51 -4.12
N GLU A 108 -14.56 10.78 -3.25
CA GLU A 108 -14.93 9.38 -3.51
C GLU A 108 -16.10 9.20 -4.50
N ARG A 109 -16.83 10.28 -4.82
CA ARG A 109 -18.00 10.26 -5.70
C ARG A 109 -17.63 10.67 -7.13
N SER A 110 -16.74 9.89 -7.75
CA SER A 110 -16.34 10.01 -9.16
C SER A 110 -15.60 11.30 -9.54
N ALA A 111 -15.02 12.00 -8.55
CA ALA A 111 -14.21 13.19 -8.73
C ALA A 111 -12.79 12.85 -9.28
N MET A 112 -12.73 12.14 -10.40
CA MET A 112 -11.52 11.50 -10.92
C MET A 112 -10.38 12.47 -11.24
N LEU A 113 -10.67 13.74 -11.57
CA LEU A 113 -9.62 14.74 -11.84
C LEU A 113 -8.84 15.10 -10.57
N ASP A 114 -9.47 15.03 -9.40
CA ASP A 114 -8.82 15.35 -8.11
C ASP A 114 -7.76 14.31 -7.71
N TRP A 115 -7.77 13.16 -8.39
CA TRP A 115 -6.92 12.01 -8.12
C TRP A 115 -5.84 11.81 -9.19
N LEU A 116 -5.87 12.58 -10.28
CA LEU A 116 -4.95 12.42 -11.41
C LEU A 116 -3.49 12.55 -11.02
N ASP A 117 -3.21 13.39 -10.02
CA ASP A 117 -1.86 13.74 -9.61
C ASP A 117 -1.47 13.03 -8.30
N GLN A 118 -2.22 12.00 -7.87
CA GLN A 118 -1.78 11.18 -6.74
C GLN A 118 -0.52 10.38 -7.10
N PRO A 119 0.51 10.37 -6.24
CA PRO A 119 1.66 9.50 -6.40
C PRO A 119 1.24 8.01 -6.45
N LEU A 120 1.73 7.30 -7.45
CA LEU A 120 1.49 5.87 -7.67
C LEU A 120 2.67 5.02 -7.16
N ASN A 121 3.35 5.53 -6.12
CA ASN A 121 4.60 4.99 -5.60
C ASN A 121 4.79 5.40 -4.12
N ASP A 122 5.91 5.01 -3.49
CA ASP A 122 6.22 5.24 -2.08
C ASP A 122 6.62 6.69 -1.75
N ARG A 123 6.62 7.64 -2.70
CA ARG A 123 7.13 9.01 -2.50
C ARG A 123 6.59 9.69 -1.23
N PRO A 124 5.27 9.73 -0.95
CA PRO A 124 4.77 10.39 0.26
C PRO A 124 5.27 9.75 1.57
N TRP A 125 5.43 8.43 1.58
CA TRP A 125 5.95 7.70 2.73
C TRP A 125 7.45 7.94 2.90
N LEU A 126 8.22 7.88 1.80
CA LEU A 126 9.66 8.16 1.78
C LEU A 126 9.99 9.57 2.27
N GLU A 127 9.22 10.59 1.86
CA GLU A 127 9.46 11.98 2.31
C GLU A 127 9.35 12.13 3.83
N GLN A 128 8.37 11.49 4.45
CA GLN A 128 8.22 11.48 5.91
C GLN A 128 9.39 10.75 6.58
N ARG A 129 9.83 9.61 6.03
CA ARG A 129 10.98 8.89 6.56
C ARG A 129 12.27 9.71 6.41
N PHE A 130 12.47 10.41 5.30
CA PHE A 130 13.61 11.29 5.10
C PHE A 130 13.66 12.41 6.13
N GLN A 131 12.52 13.03 6.43
CA GLN A 131 12.44 14.03 7.49
C GLN A 131 12.80 13.46 8.86
N ALA A 132 12.24 12.31 9.23
CA ALA A 132 12.53 11.64 10.49
C ALA A 132 14.01 11.25 10.61
N ILE A 133 14.61 10.73 9.53
CA ILE A 133 16.02 10.35 9.49
C ILE A 133 16.92 11.59 9.68
N LEU A 134 16.66 12.66 8.92
CA LEU A 134 17.48 13.88 9.00
C LEU A 134 17.36 14.62 10.35
N ALA A 135 16.35 14.30 11.16
CA ALA A 135 16.17 14.86 12.50
C ALA A 135 16.94 14.09 13.58
N LEU A 136 17.50 12.91 13.27
CA LEU A 136 18.34 12.15 14.20
C LEU A 136 19.73 12.79 14.31
N ASP A 137 20.30 12.77 15.50
CA ASP A 137 21.66 13.30 15.77
C ASP A 137 22.78 12.28 15.48
N ASP A 138 22.45 10.99 15.33
CA ASP A 138 23.41 9.90 15.15
C ASP A 138 23.43 9.38 13.69
N ASP A 139 24.56 9.57 13.02
CA ASP A 139 24.81 9.09 11.66
C ASP A 139 24.66 7.56 11.54
N ALA A 140 25.02 6.80 12.57
CA ALA A 140 24.88 5.35 12.56
C ALA A 140 23.40 4.93 12.59
N GLU A 141 22.59 5.58 13.44
CA GLU A 141 21.14 5.36 13.44
C GLU A 141 20.52 5.81 12.11
N GLN A 142 20.92 6.94 11.55
CA GLN A 142 20.44 7.40 10.24
C GLN A 142 20.69 6.36 9.14
N LEU A 143 21.91 5.82 9.08
CA LEU A 143 22.27 4.77 8.12
C LEU A 143 21.47 3.49 8.34
N ALA A 144 21.24 3.07 9.58
CA ALA A 144 20.41 1.89 9.89
C ALA A 144 18.94 2.07 9.46
N ARG A 145 18.40 3.29 9.58
CA ARG A 145 17.04 3.61 9.09
C ARG A 145 16.98 3.61 7.57
N ILE A 146 18.00 4.12 6.88
CA ILE A 146 18.09 4.01 5.41
C ILE A 146 18.19 2.55 4.99
N ASP A 147 19.01 1.74 5.67
CA ASP A 147 19.14 0.32 5.36
C ASP A 147 17.80 -0.42 5.50
N THR A 148 17.02 -0.10 6.54
CA THR A 148 15.66 -0.62 6.72
C THR A 148 14.75 -0.28 5.53
N ILE A 149 14.85 0.93 4.97
CA ILE A 149 14.09 1.33 3.77
C ILE A 149 14.56 0.53 2.56
N VAL A 150 15.87 0.52 2.30
CA VAL A 150 16.46 -0.14 1.13
C VAL A 150 16.18 -1.64 1.11
N ASN A 151 16.20 -2.28 2.27
CA ASN A 151 15.96 -3.71 2.45
C ASN A 151 14.53 -4.05 2.90
N TRP A 152 13.57 -3.12 2.75
CA TRP A 152 12.22 -3.27 3.30
C TRP A 152 11.54 -4.60 2.91
N GLU A 153 11.64 -4.94 1.62
CA GLU A 153 11.02 -6.13 1.02
C GLU A 153 11.92 -7.37 1.04
N ASN A 154 13.14 -7.24 1.56
CA ASN A 154 14.13 -8.31 1.54
C ASN A 154 14.04 -9.16 2.82
N PRO A 155 13.53 -10.41 2.77
CA PRO A 155 13.47 -11.28 3.94
C PRO A 155 14.80 -11.99 4.25
N GLY A 156 15.85 -11.75 3.45
CA GLY A 156 17.12 -12.47 3.52
C GLY A 156 17.08 -13.87 2.88
N PRO A 157 18.24 -14.55 2.78
CA PRO A 157 18.35 -15.88 2.20
C PRO A 157 17.45 -16.92 2.90
N GLY A 158 16.66 -17.66 2.11
CA GLY A 158 15.75 -18.68 2.64
C GLY A 158 14.51 -18.12 3.35
N GLY A 159 14.27 -16.81 3.25
CA GLY A 159 13.03 -16.16 3.66
C GLY A 159 12.09 -15.87 2.48
N PHE A 160 10.88 -15.42 2.81
CA PHE A 160 9.81 -15.08 1.87
C PHE A 160 9.24 -13.71 2.21
N TYR A 161 8.80 -12.98 1.19
CA TYR A 161 8.06 -11.73 1.32
C TYR A 161 6.83 -11.81 0.42
N ASP A 162 5.67 -11.44 0.95
CA ASP A 162 4.41 -11.35 0.24
C ASP A 162 3.81 -9.96 0.42
N ASN A 163 3.52 -9.30 -0.70
CA ASN A 163 2.70 -8.09 -0.74
C ASN A 163 1.28 -8.50 -1.12
N LEU A 164 0.42 -8.62 -0.11
CA LEU A 164 -0.94 -9.14 -0.24
C LEU A 164 -1.87 -8.18 -1.00
N GLY A 165 -1.43 -6.96 -1.26
CA GLY A 165 -2.15 -5.99 -2.08
C GLY A 165 -1.81 -6.04 -3.58
N ALA A 166 -0.71 -6.69 -3.98
CA ALA A 166 -0.16 -6.61 -5.34
C ALA A 166 -0.32 -7.91 -6.12
N VAL A 167 -0.97 -7.83 -7.28
CA VAL A 167 -1.23 -9.00 -8.14
C VAL A 167 0.07 -9.71 -8.49
N GLY A 168 0.17 -10.98 -8.11
CA GLY A 168 1.34 -11.82 -8.38
C GLY A 168 2.39 -11.85 -7.26
N GLU A 169 2.22 -11.04 -6.20
CA GLU A 169 3.16 -10.96 -5.06
C GLU A 169 2.61 -11.63 -3.78
N PHE A 170 1.57 -12.46 -3.91
CA PHE A 170 0.92 -13.15 -2.79
C PHE A 170 0.70 -14.64 -3.05
N SER A 171 1.67 -15.29 -3.70
CA SER A 171 1.54 -16.68 -4.14
C SER A 171 1.33 -17.69 -3.02
N HIS A 172 1.65 -17.34 -1.77
CA HIS A 172 1.47 -18.21 -0.61
C HIS A 172 0.04 -18.20 -0.07
N VAL A 173 -0.86 -17.35 -0.58
CA VAL A 173 -2.26 -17.32 -0.13
C VAL A 173 -3.00 -18.58 -0.57
N VAL A 174 -3.65 -19.23 0.40
CA VAL A 174 -4.43 -20.45 0.16
C VAL A 174 -5.88 -20.08 -0.08
N TYR A 175 -6.35 -20.30 -1.32
CA TYR A 175 -7.76 -20.17 -1.68
C TYR A 175 -8.52 -21.41 -1.22
N GLN A 176 -9.43 -21.20 -0.26
CA GLN A 176 -10.18 -22.29 0.37
C GLN A 176 -11.38 -22.79 -0.44
N ARG A 177 -11.76 -22.05 -1.48
CA ARG A 177 -12.87 -22.35 -2.38
C ARG A 177 -12.48 -22.04 -3.81
N SER A 178 -13.02 -22.80 -4.75
CA SER A 178 -12.93 -22.46 -6.17
C SER A 178 -13.87 -21.31 -6.52
N TRP A 179 -13.69 -20.73 -7.71
CA TRP A 179 -14.60 -19.70 -8.21
C TRP A 179 -16.03 -20.24 -8.39
N GLU A 180 -16.20 -21.51 -8.77
CA GLU A 180 -17.50 -22.15 -8.92
C GLU A 180 -18.23 -22.32 -7.59
N GLU A 181 -17.50 -22.53 -6.49
CA GLU A 181 -18.04 -22.70 -5.14
C GLU A 181 -18.36 -21.36 -4.45
N ASP A 182 -17.69 -20.27 -4.85
CA ASP A 182 -17.92 -18.92 -4.36
C ASP A 182 -17.71 -17.85 -5.46
N PRO A 183 -18.63 -17.77 -6.43
CA PRO A 183 -18.50 -16.83 -7.55
C PRO A 183 -18.61 -15.37 -7.10
N SER A 184 -19.12 -15.15 -5.88
CA SER A 184 -19.23 -13.83 -5.25
C SER A 184 -17.97 -13.37 -4.51
N GLY A 185 -17.01 -14.27 -4.25
CA GLY A 185 -15.84 -13.98 -3.43
C GLY A 185 -16.20 -13.53 -2.01
N ASN A 186 -17.25 -14.12 -1.43
CA ASN A 186 -17.72 -13.83 -0.08
C ASN A 186 -17.05 -14.72 0.98
N HIS A 187 -16.58 -15.90 0.59
CA HIS A 187 -15.87 -16.87 1.42
C HIS A 187 -14.48 -17.17 0.89
N THR A 188 -13.94 -16.25 0.09
CA THR A 188 -12.64 -16.35 -0.57
C THR A 188 -11.84 -15.08 -0.27
N ALA A 189 -10.54 -15.24 -0.01
CA ALA A 189 -9.63 -14.12 0.13
C ALA A 189 -9.63 -13.26 -1.14
N ARG A 190 -9.65 -11.94 -0.98
CA ARG A 190 -9.68 -10.99 -2.11
C ARG A 190 -8.89 -9.74 -1.79
N VAL A 191 -8.32 -9.13 -2.81
CA VAL A 191 -7.68 -7.82 -2.66
C VAL A 191 -8.76 -6.76 -2.38
N ALA A 192 -8.51 -5.95 -1.36
CA ALA A 192 -9.27 -4.77 -1.02
C ALA A 192 -8.31 -3.58 -0.88
N PHE A 193 -8.89 -2.39 -0.72
CA PHE A 193 -8.16 -1.13 -0.58
C PHE A 193 -8.55 -0.51 0.77
N PRO A 194 -7.59 -0.20 1.67
CA PRO A 194 -7.87 0.42 2.95
C PRO A 194 -7.96 1.93 2.76
N ASN A 195 -9.08 2.51 3.23
CA ASN A 195 -9.32 3.94 3.40
C ASN A 195 -9.09 4.87 2.19
N TYR A 196 -10.21 5.27 1.58
CA TYR A 196 -10.35 6.31 0.55
C TYR A 196 -10.45 7.75 1.11
N LYS A 197 -10.10 8.00 2.38
CA LYS A 197 -10.39 9.27 3.05
C LYS A 197 -9.27 10.28 2.84
N ALA A 198 -9.36 10.92 1.69
CA ALA A 198 -8.33 11.74 1.09
C ALA A 198 -8.42 13.23 1.44
N ASP A 199 -8.94 13.59 2.61
CA ASP A 199 -8.84 14.97 3.04
C ASP A 199 -8.48 15.09 4.53
N ALA A 200 -7.62 16.07 4.82
CA ALA A 200 -7.15 16.36 6.16
C ALA A 200 -8.29 16.77 7.12
N LYS A 201 -9.42 17.26 6.60
CA LYS A 201 -10.62 17.64 7.36
C LYS A 201 -11.48 16.42 7.78
N THR A 202 -11.36 15.30 7.09
CA THR A 202 -12.07 14.05 7.31
C THR A 202 -11.22 13.11 8.14
N ILE A 203 -9.88 13.23 8.02
CA ILE A 203 -8.91 12.67 8.97
C ILE A 203 -9.11 13.32 10.36
N SER A 204 -9.27 14.64 10.46
CA SER A 204 -9.56 15.32 11.73
C SER A 204 -10.96 15.03 12.29
N ALA A 205 -11.92 14.61 11.45
CA ALA A 205 -13.28 14.27 11.85
C ALA A 205 -13.45 12.80 12.32
N GLN A 206 -12.39 12.00 12.36
CA GLN A 206 -12.40 10.63 12.92
C GLN A 206 -11.47 10.47 14.13
N THR A 207 -11.32 11.51 14.95
CA THR A 207 -11.00 11.28 16.35
C THR A 207 -12.28 10.80 17.06
N SER A 208 -12.66 9.54 16.86
CA SER A 208 -13.56 8.90 17.82
C SER A 208 -12.76 8.59 19.07
N GLN A 209 -13.22 9.20 20.14
CA GLN A 209 -12.81 9.02 21.52
C GLN A 209 -12.85 7.53 21.91
N ALA A 210 -11.73 6.83 21.77
CA ALA A 210 -11.42 5.51 22.33
C ALA A 210 -9.88 5.38 22.35
N GLU A 211 -9.22 6.07 23.26
CA GLU A 211 -8.83 5.62 24.61
C GLU A 211 -7.32 5.43 24.66
N ALA A 212 -6.67 6.45 25.24
CA ALA A 212 -5.34 6.35 25.79
C ALA A 212 -5.36 5.30 26.89
N THR A 213 -4.70 4.17 26.67
CA THR A 213 -3.79 3.49 27.62
C THR A 213 -3.45 2.10 27.06
N ASN A 214 -2.17 1.73 27.19
CA ASN A 214 -1.58 0.43 26.85
C ASN A 214 -1.21 0.16 25.38
N MET A 215 -0.16 0.83 24.89
CA MET A 215 0.93 0.16 24.16
C MET A 215 2.25 0.88 24.46
N ILE A 216 3.28 0.09 24.77
CA ILE A 216 4.60 0.55 25.22
C ILE A 216 5.63 0.31 24.09
N PHE A 217 6.34 1.38 23.69
CA PHE A 217 7.57 1.50 22.85
C PHE A 217 7.48 1.18 21.34
N LYS A 218 8.04 1.93 20.37
CA LYS A 218 8.95 3.11 20.34
C LYS A 218 8.41 4.11 19.29
N GLU A 219 8.52 5.39 19.61
CA GLU A 219 7.92 6.55 18.95
C GLU A 219 8.09 6.57 17.42
N GLU A 220 6.96 6.65 16.71
CA GLU A 220 6.90 7.39 15.45
C GLU A 220 6.98 8.88 15.82
N VAL A 221 8.03 9.55 15.35
CA VAL A 221 8.21 10.99 15.58
C VAL A 221 7.04 11.71 14.90
N ALA A 222 6.31 12.49 15.70
CA ALA A 222 5.15 13.26 15.30
C ALA A 222 5.39 14.09 14.02
N ARG A 223 4.32 14.27 13.23
CA ARG A 223 4.25 15.15 12.05
C ARG A 223 5.05 16.43 12.24
N LEU A 224 5.94 16.73 11.29
CA LEU A 224 6.54 18.05 11.13
C LEU A 224 5.72 18.87 10.13
N ASP A 225 5.39 20.12 10.50
CA ASP A 225 4.72 21.07 9.62
C ASP A 225 5.55 21.29 8.34
N GLY A 226 4.90 21.17 7.17
CA GLY A 226 5.53 21.37 5.85
C GLY A 226 5.94 20.10 5.09
N ALA A 227 5.56 18.90 5.56
CA ALA A 227 5.65 17.68 4.76
C ALA A 227 4.71 17.73 3.54
N HIS A 228 5.12 17.07 2.45
CA HIS A 228 4.42 17.01 1.17
C HIS A 228 2.92 16.65 1.34
N LEU A 229 2.03 17.40 0.69
CA LEU A 229 0.55 17.29 0.75
C LEU A 229 0.01 16.06 -0.03
N GLY A 230 0.70 14.92 0.02
CA GLY A 230 0.15 13.66 -0.47
C GLY A 230 -1.01 13.24 0.43
N ARG A 231 -2.15 12.86 -0.15
CA ARG A 231 -3.33 12.41 0.62
C ARG A 231 -3.13 11.01 1.25
N GLN A 232 -1.92 10.48 1.14
CA GLN A 232 -1.54 9.09 1.31
C GLN A 232 -0.23 9.06 2.09
N GLU A 233 -0.29 8.87 3.41
CA GLU A 233 0.90 8.88 4.28
C GLU A 233 1.49 7.48 4.48
N LEU A 234 0.75 6.45 4.08
CA LEU A 234 1.14 5.04 4.20
C LEU A 234 2.03 4.62 3.02
N ARG A 235 2.84 3.58 3.26
CA ARG A 235 3.56 2.88 2.19
C ARG A 235 2.57 2.43 1.10
N TYR A 236 3.00 2.42 -0.15
CA TYR A 236 2.19 2.02 -1.30
C TYR A 236 1.62 0.61 -1.13
N SER A 237 2.41 -0.35 -0.66
CA SER A 237 1.98 -1.71 -0.35
C SER A 237 0.94 -1.82 0.77
N TRP A 238 0.75 -0.77 1.58
CA TRP A 238 -0.24 -0.76 2.67
C TRP A 238 -1.60 -0.23 2.23
N GLN A 239 -1.74 0.17 0.97
CA GLN A 239 -2.98 0.70 0.38
C GLN A 239 -3.75 -0.29 -0.46
N SER A 240 -3.27 -1.52 -0.48
CA SER A 240 -4.09 -2.66 -0.77
C SER A 240 -3.71 -3.77 0.20
N GLN A 241 -4.67 -4.64 0.46
CA GLN A 241 -4.49 -5.73 1.39
C GLN A 241 -5.36 -6.89 0.93
N ILE A 242 -5.02 -8.10 1.34
CA ILE A 242 -6.02 -9.17 1.29
C ILE A 242 -7.01 -8.98 2.42
N THR A 243 -8.28 -9.18 2.08
CA THR A 243 -9.36 -9.28 3.04
C THR A 243 -10.18 -10.54 2.83
N THR A 244 -10.73 -11.05 3.93
CA THR A 244 -11.77 -12.09 3.92
C THR A 244 -13.09 -11.53 4.43
N LEU A 245 -14.20 -12.25 4.29
CA LEU A 245 -15.51 -11.82 4.78
C LEU A 245 -16.20 -12.95 5.57
N TYR A 246 -17.25 -12.60 6.31
CA TYR A 246 -18.15 -13.54 6.99
C TYR A 246 -17.44 -14.60 7.86
N GLY A 247 -16.36 -14.20 8.54
CA GLY A 247 -15.59 -15.09 9.41
C GLY A 247 -14.71 -16.09 8.68
N THR A 248 -14.60 -16.03 7.34
CA THR A 248 -13.63 -16.81 6.59
C THR A 248 -12.22 -16.47 7.07
N PRO A 249 -11.40 -17.44 7.48
CA PRO A 249 -10.03 -17.17 7.90
C PRO A 249 -9.16 -16.82 6.68
N LEU A 250 -8.10 -16.05 6.90
CA LEU A 250 -7.05 -15.88 5.91
C LEU A 250 -5.99 -16.94 6.15
N LYS A 251 -5.70 -17.78 5.15
CA LYS A 251 -4.66 -18.81 5.22
C LYS A 251 -3.52 -18.52 4.25
N MET A 252 -2.29 -18.74 4.69
CA MET A 252 -1.12 -18.78 3.82
C MET A 252 -0.29 -20.03 4.07
N ARG A 253 0.42 -20.52 3.06
CA ARG A 253 1.26 -21.72 3.11
C ARG A 253 2.62 -21.47 2.48
N TYR A 254 3.66 -21.79 3.22
CA TYR A 254 5.06 -21.72 2.82
C TYR A 254 5.65 -23.13 2.74
N GLU A 255 6.47 -23.39 1.73
CA GLU A 255 7.13 -24.69 1.49
C GLU A 255 8.63 -24.50 1.26
N GLY A 256 9.41 -25.57 1.39
CA GLY A 256 10.86 -25.52 1.20
C GLY A 256 11.61 -24.86 2.34
N LEU A 257 11.04 -24.84 3.54
CA LEU A 257 11.69 -24.31 4.74
C LEU A 257 12.83 -25.23 5.20
N ASP A 258 13.88 -24.65 5.77
CA ASP A 258 14.96 -25.39 6.41
C ASP A 258 14.46 -25.96 7.75
N PRO A 259 14.38 -27.30 7.91
CA PRO A 259 13.87 -27.93 9.12
C PRO A 259 14.64 -27.61 10.40
N ASN A 260 15.91 -27.21 10.27
CA ASN A 260 16.79 -26.94 11.41
C ASN A 260 16.82 -25.46 11.78
N ALA A 261 16.38 -24.58 10.89
CA ALA A 261 16.41 -23.15 11.10
C ALA A 261 15.30 -22.67 12.03
N ARG A 262 15.47 -21.45 12.55
CA ARG A 262 14.42 -20.69 13.23
C ARG A 262 13.86 -19.65 12.28
N TYR A 263 12.58 -19.32 12.46
CA TYR A 263 11.89 -18.36 11.63
C TYR A 263 11.18 -17.30 12.47
N ARG A 264 11.09 -16.09 11.92
CA ARG A 264 10.29 -14.99 12.43
C ARG A 264 9.27 -14.59 11.38
N LEU A 265 8.01 -14.50 11.78
CA LEU A 265 6.95 -13.97 10.95
C LEU A 265 6.81 -12.46 11.24
N LYS A 266 6.97 -11.62 10.22
CA LYS A 266 6.68 -10.18 10.31
C LYS A 266 5.41 -9.91 9.52
N VAL A 267 4.49 -9.10 10.04
CA VAL A 267 3.17 -8.90 9.45
C VAL A 267 2.79 -7.42 9.51
N THR A 268 2.34 -6.86 8.40
CA THR A 268 1.69 -5.55 8.36
C THR A 268 0.18 -5.74 8.35
N TYR A 269 -0.47 -5.40 9.47
CA TYR A 269 -1.92 -5.32 9.54
C TYR A 269 -2.35 -3.93 9.05
N ALA A 270 -3.10 -3.90 7.94
CA ALA A 270 -3.65 -2.65 7.40
C ALA A 270 -5.01 -2.91 6.77
N GLY A 271 -6.01 -2.12 7.17
CA GLY A 271 -7.40 -2.38 6.82
C GLY A 271 -8.34 -1.28 7.26
N ARG A 272 -9.33 -0.97 6.43
CA ARG A 272 -10.38 0.02 6.74
C ARG A 272 -11.10 -0.28 8.06
N PHE A 273 -11.35 -1.55 8.33
CA PHE A 273 -12.19 -1.97 9.45
C PHE A 273 -11.41 -2.32 10.71
N ARG A 274 -10.07 -2.16 10.69
CA ARG A 274 -9.16 -2.38 11.83
C ARG A 274 -9.55 -3.62 12.68
N PRO A 275 -9.69 -4.80 12.05
CA PRO A 275 -10.20 -5.98 12.74
C PRO A 275 -9.27 -6.43 13.87
N THR A 276 -9.86 -7.06 14.89
CA THR A 276 -9.10 -7.81 15.89
C THR A 276 -9.01 -9.27 15.43
N MET A 277 -7.80 -9.82 15.41
CA MET A 277 -7.54 -11.16 14.88
C MET A 277 -6.64 -11.98 15.80
N THR A 278 -6.81 -13.30 15.77
CA THR A 278 -5.80 -14.24 16.27
C THR A 278 -4.97 -14.78 15.11
N LEU A 279 -3.78 -15.30 15.41
CA LEU A 279 -2.91 -15.98 14.45
C LEU A 279 -2.45 -17.32 14.99
N THR A 280 -2.63 -18.38 14.20
CA THR A 280 -2.14 -19.73 14.48
C THR A 280 -1.18 -20.20 13.37
N ALA A 281 -0.30 -21.13 13.72
CA ALA A 281 0.53 -21.87 12.79
C ALA A 281 0.21 -23.36 12.87
N ASN A 282 0.04 -24.00 11.70
CA ASN A 282 -0.29 -25.41 11.53
C ASN A 282 -1.49 -25.90 12.36
N ASP A 283 -2.48 -25.03 12.60
CA ASP A 283 -3.66 -25.30 13.44
C ASP A 283 -3.36 -25.76 14.89
N GLU A 284 -2.10 -25.69 15.31
CA GLU A 284 -1.62 -26.22 16.60
C GLU A 284 -0.98 -25.11 17.46
N PHE A 285 -0.18 -24.24 16.84
CA PHE A 285 0.64 -23.28 17.55
C PHE A 285 -0.02 -21.90 17.53
N GLY A 286 -0.51 -21.41 18.67
CA GLY A 286 -0.93 -20.02 18.79
C GLY A 286 0.27 -19.07 18.72
N ILE A 287 0.28 -18.16 17.73
CA ILE A 287 1.34 -17.16 17.54
C ILE A 287 1.01 -15.88 18.28
N HIS A 288 -0.23 -15.39 18.16
CA HIS A 288 -0.77 -14.38 19.05
C HIS A 288 -2.28 -14.54 19.25
N GLY A 289 -2.76 -14.11 20.42
CA GLY A 289 -4.18 -14.01 20.74
C GLY A 289 -4.87 -12.84 20.01
N PRO A 290 -6.03 -12.40 20.47
CA PRO A 290 -6.75 -11.28 19.85
C PRO A 290 -5.91 -10.00 19.86
N VAL A 291 -5.45 -9.56 18.68
CA VAL A 291 -4.65 -8.34 18.50
C VAL A 291 -5.34 -7.47 17.44
N PRO A 292 -5.60 -6.18 17.73
CA PRO A 292 -6.13 -5.24 16.75
C PRO A 292 -5.03 -4.79 15.77
N GLN A 293 -5.45 -4.13 14.70
CA GLN A 293 -4.50 -3.40 13.84
C GLN A 293 -3.70 -2.37 14.65
N PRO A 294 -2.36 -2.31 14.54
CA PRO A 294 -1.55 -1.27 15.17
C PRO A 294 -1.95 0.15 14.72
N ASP A 295 -1.80 1.10 15.65
CA ASP A 295 -1.92 2.54 15.39
C ASP A 295 -0.73 3.26 16.07
N PRO A 296 0.22 3.82 15.30
CA PRO A 296 0.26 3.87 13.84
C PRO A 296 0.45 2.49 13.17
N ILE A 297 0.10 2.38 11.88
CA ILE A 297 0.33 1.15 11.10
C ILE A 297 1.83 0.92 10.98
N TRP A 298 2.28 -0.23 11.46
CA TRP A 298 3.68 -0.65 11.36
C TRP A 298 3.78 -2.19 11.36
N PRO A 299 4.79 -2.79 10.70
CA PRO A 299 4.98 -4.23 10.75
C PRO A 299 5.30 -4.73 12.17
N VAL A 300 4.67 -5.84 12.57
CA VAL A 300 4.90 -6.50 13.86
C VAL A 300 5.57 -7.85 13.65
N SER A 301 6.57 -8.17 14.47
CA SER A 301 7.34 -9.41 14.37
C SER A 301 6.99 -10.42 15.46
N TYR A 302 6.85 -11.69 15.09
CA TYR A 302 6.55 -12.82 15.97
C TYR A 302 7.54 -13.96 15.73
N TYR A 303 8.14 -14.49 16.79
CA TYR A 303 8.95 -15.71 16.69
C TYR A 303 8.03 -16.92 16.50
N LEU A 304 8.40 -17.79 15.54
CA LEU A 304 7.68 -19.04 15.33
C LEU A 304 8.32 -20.16 16.17
N PRO A 305 7.51 -21.04 16.80
CA PRO A 305 8.05 -22.25 17.41
C PRO A 305 8.80 -23.09 16.37
N GLN A 306 10.01 -23.56 16.69
CA GLN A 306 10.82 -24.33 15.73
C GLN A 306 10.06 -25.56 15.19
N ASN A 307 9.26 -26.20 16.03
CA ASN A 307 8.46 -27.36 15.63
C ASN A 307 7.44 -27.03 14.53
N ALA A 308 6.98 -25.78 14.41
CA ALA A 308 6.04 -25.35 13.38
C ALA A 308 6.65 -25.37 11.97
N THR A 309 7.98 -25.37 11.83
CA THR A 309 8.66 -25.34 10.52
C THR A 309 9.48 -26.61 10.22
N ARG A 310 9.56 -27.56 11.17
CA ARG A 310 10.38 -28.79 11.05
C ARG A 310 9.99 -29.72 9.91
N SER A 311 8.76 -29.66 9.42
CA SER A 311 8.32 -30.46 8.27
C SER A 311 8.82 -29.89 6.93
N GLY A 312 9.46 -28.72 6.94
CA GLY A 312 9.77 -27.96 5.73
C GLY A 312 8.56 -27.21 5.15
N THR A 313 7.40 -27.24 5.83
CA THR A 313 6.17 -26.55 5.44
C THR A 313 5.60 -25.81 6.65
N LEU A 314 5.03 -24.63 6.41
CA LEU A 314 4.33 -23.83 7.41
C LEU A 314 3.00 -23.36 6.84
N THR A 315 1.91 -23.60 7.54
CA THR A 315 0.63 -22.92 7.30
C THR A 315 0.40 -21.90 8.40
N VAL A 316 0.04 -20.67 8.04
CA VAL A 316 -0.38 -19.63 8.99
C VAL A 316 -1.83 -19.24 8.71
N GLU A 317 -2.58 -19.00 9.78
CA GLU A 317 -4.00 -18.69 9.70
C GLU A 317 -4.39 -17.53 10.60
N TRP A 318 -4.96 -16.49 10.01
CA TRP A 318 -5.60 -15.40 10.73
C TRP A 318 -7.10 -15.65 10.84
N ASN A 319 -7.62 -15.56 12.06
CA ASN A 319 -9.03 -15.70 12.38
C ASN A 319 -9.60 -14.41 12.94
N LEU A 320 -10.79 -14.03 12.49
CA LEU A 320 -11.50 -12.84 12.95
C LEU A 320 -12.04 -13.06 14.37
N VAL A 321 -11.77 -12.11 15.26
CA VAL A 321 -12.39 -12.03 16.61
C VAL A 321 -13.44 -10.93 16.65
N ASP A 322 -13.10 -9.73 16.16
CA ASP A 322 -13.99 -8.58 16.13
C ASP A 322 -13.74 -7.70 14.90
N GLY A 323 -14.78 -6.99 14.44
CA GLY A 323 -14.75 -6.16 13.24
C GLY A 323 -15.25 -6.89 11.98
N ARG A 324 -14.64 -6.59 10.83
CA ARG A 324 -15.09 -7.14 9.53
C ARG A 324 -13.94 -7.76 8.76
N GLY A 325 -13.86 -9.09 8.81
CA GLY A 325 -12.94 -9.87 7.98
C GLY A 325 -11.47 -9.74 8.41
N CYS A 326 -10.64 -10.70 8.00
CA CYS A 326 -9.20 -10.56 8.21
C CYS A 326 -8.65 -9.49 7.26
N MET A 327 -7.61 -8.76 7.66
CA MET A 327 -6.97 -7.71 6.84
C MET A 327 -5.46 -7.68 7.05
N VAL A 328 -4.70 -8.09 6.04
CA VAL A 328 -3.24 -8.17 6.09
C VAL A 328 -2.69 -7.64 4.77
N ALA A 329 -1.74 -6.70 4.84
CA ALA A 329 -1.14 -6.03 3.69
C ALA A 329 0.20 -6.64 3.26
N GLU A 330 1.06 -6.98 4.21
CA GLU A 330 2.36 -7.58 3.93
C GLU A 330 2.68 -8.67 4.94
N VAL A 331 3.43 -9.68 4.49
CA VAL A 331 3.96 -10.75 5.33
C VAL A 331 5.40 -11.03 4.93
N TRP A 332 6.28 -11.17 5.92
CA TRP A 332 7.61 -11.73 5.72
C TRP A 332 7.76 -12.98 6.59
N LEU A 333 8.30 -14.04 6.00
CA LEU A 333 8.82 -15.18 6.73
C LEU A 333 10.34 -15.11 6.67
N ILE A 334 10.97 -14.70 7.76
CA ILE A 334 12.41 -14.41 7.81
C ILE A 334 13.12 -15.59 8.46
N LYS A 335 14.07 -16.19 7.74
CA LYS A 335 15.00 -17.16 8.33
C LYS A 335 15.95 -16.44 9.27
N ILE A 336 16.07 -16.91 10.50
CA ILE A 336 17.00 -16.36 11.48
C ILE A 336 18.27 -17.21 11.42
N ASP A 337 19.38 -16.59 11.07
CA ASP A 337 20.70 -17.20 11.21
C ASP A 337 21.16 -17.08 12.68
N ASP A 338 21.82 -18.12 13.19
CA ASP A 338 22.37 -18.13 14.57
C ASP A 338 23.48 -17.08 14.77
N SER A 339 23.92 -16.39 13.71
CA SER A 339 24.75 -15.18 13.76
C SER A 339 23.87 -13.95 13.96
N GLY A 340 23.35 -13.78 15.18
CA GLY A 340 22.49 -12.66 15.52
C GLY A 340 23.14 -11.29 15.34
N HIS A 341 22.37 -10.36 14.78
CA HIS A 341 22.15 -9.02 15.33
C HIS A 341 20.77 -8.51 14.89
#